data_AF-A0A0B2QE05-F1
#
_entry.id   AF-A0A0B2QE05-F1
#
_cell.length_a   1.000
_cell.length_b   1.000
_cell.length_c   1.000
_cell.angle_alpha   90.00
_cell.angle_beta   90.00
_cell.angle_gamma   90.00
#
_symmetry.space_group_name_H-M   'P 1'
#
loop_
_entity.id
_entity.type
_entity.pdbx_description
1 polymer ?
#
loop_
_entity_poly.entity_id
_entity_poly.type
_entity_poly.pdbx_seq_one_letter_code
_entity_poly.pdbx_strand_id
1 'polypeptide(L)'
;YNATIEFYWVPYLVESNSDIDIIDIKKRIIKVDAIAERAKNWMGVDILVFNTYVWWMSGIRIKTIWGSFANGQEGYEEFDTPVAYKSQDWGNMEGVKCFNETKLVRKKKHWGTGSDKRIMSVVAKVTKKMKVPVTFINITQISEYRIDGHCSVYTETGGKLLTEEERANPQNADYIQWCLPGVPNTWNQILLAML
;
A
#
# COMPACT_ATOMS: atom_id res chain seq x y z
N TYR A 1 -11.02 26.70 12.51
CA TYR A 1 -9.75 26.40 11.83
C TYR A 1 -9.76 26.61 10.33
N ASN A 2 -10.92 26.70 9.64
CA ASN A 2 -10.98 26.84 8.16
C ASN A 2 -9.99 25.91 7.43
N ALA A 3 -10.02 24.63 7.81
CA ALA A 3 -9.08 23.60 7.36
C ALA A 3 -9.89 22.37 6.92
N THR A 4 -9.43 21.71 5.86
CA THR A 4 -10.00 20.45 5.38
C THR A 4 -8.94 19.34 5.43
N ILE A 5 -9.40 18.10 5.56
CA ILE A 5 -8.57 16.90 5.41
C ILE A 5 -9.30 16.03 4.39
N GLU A 6 -8.64 15.75 3.28
CA GLU A 6 -9.26 15.12 2.12
C GLU A 6 -8.47 13.87 1.70
N PHE A 7 -9.19 12.92 1.09
CA PHE A 7 -8.61 11.71 0.53
C PHE A 7 -9.01 11.61 -0.94
N TYR A 8 -8.02 11.46 -1.82
CA TYR A 8 -8.22 11.29 -3.25
C TYR A 8 -7.72 9.92 -3.69
N TRP A 9 -8.64 9.10 -4.21
CA TRP A 9 -8.34 7.71 -4.59
C TRP A 9 -7.54 7.63 -5.89
N VAL A 10 -6.26 7.28 -5.78
CA VAL A 10 -5.33 7.05 -6.90
C VAL A 10 -4.32 5.95 -6.53
N PRO A 11 -4.72 4.66 -6.59
CA PRO A 11 -3.93 3.57 -6.01
C PRO A 11 -2.51 3.45 -6.58
N TYR A 12 -2.32 3.86 -7.84
CA TYR A 12 -1.03 3.85 -8.54
C TYR A 12 -0.44 5.25 -8.79
N LEU A 13 -1.09 6.32 -8.31
CA LEU A 13 -0.83 7.75 -8.63
C LEU A 13 -1.03 8.15 -10.09
N VAL A 14 -0.54 7.35 -11.02
CA VAL A 14 -0.74 7.48 -12.48
C VAL A 14 -2.10 6.92 -12.90
N GLU A 15 -2.49 7.19 -14.14
CA GLU A 15 -3.71 6.66 -14.75
C GLU A 15 -3.69 5.12 -14.74
N SER A 16 -4.80 4.55 -14.28
CA SER A 16 -5.00 3.11 -14.32
C SER A 16 -6.46 2.79 -14.59
N ASN A 17 -6.75 1.61 -15.15
CA ASN A 17 -8.13 1.14 -15.20
C ASN A 17 -8.65 0.69 -13.82
N SER A 18 -7.79 0.69 -12.80
CA SER A 18 -8.08 0.33 -11.41
C SER A 18 -8.55 1.52 -10.56
N ASP A 19 -8.77 2.66 -11.20
CA ASP A 19 -9.42 3.83 -10.58
C ASP A 19 -10.93 3.58 -10.38
N ILE A 20 -11.44 2.49 -10.96
CA ILE A 20 -12.73 1.85 -10.69
C ILE A 20 -12.42 0.49 -10.05
N ASP A 21 -13.25 0.00 -9.12
CA ASP A 21 -13.05 -1.30 -8.44
C ASP A 21 -13.04 -2.48 -9.43
N ILE A 22 -11.87 -2.78 -10.00
CA ILE A 22 -11.63 -3.99 -10.77
C ILE A 22 -11.25 -5.09 -9.79
N ILE A 23 -12.21 -5.99 -9.55
CA ILE A 23 -12.07 -7.20 -8.73
C ILE A 23 -11.00 -8.14 -9.32
N ASP A 24 -10.96 -8.27 -10.66
CA ASP A 24 -10.00 -9.14 -11.34
C ASP A 24 -8.63 -8.47 -11.49
N ILE A 25 -7.71 -8.83 -10.61
CA ILE A 25 -6.33 -8.33 -10.57
C ILE A 25 -5.63 -8.51 -11.93
N LYS A 26 -5.92 -9.57 -12.70
CA LYS A 26 -5.26 -9.85 -13.99
C LYS A 26 -5.65 -8.85 -15.10
N LYS A 27 -6.74 -8.11 -14.89
CA LYS A 27 -7.23 -7.08 -15.82
C LYS A 27 -6.66 -5.70 -15.50
N ARG A 28 -5.95 -5.53 -14.39
CA ARG A 28 -5.38 -4.24 -14.01
C ARG A 28 -4.26 -3.85 -14.98
N ILE A 29 -4.34 -2.63 -15.48
CA ILE A 29 -3.38 -2.02 -16.41
C ILE A 29 -3.06 -0.63 -15.91
N ILE A 30 -1.77 -0.32 -15.84
CA ILE A 30 -1.23 0.96 -15.37
C ILE A 30 -0.58 1.67 -16.55
N LYS A 31 -0.89 2.95 -16.72
CA LYS A 31 -0.26 3.80 -17.73
C LYS A 31 0.80 4.67 -17.04
N VAL A 32 2.04 4.20 -17.07
CA VAL A 32 3.11 4.69 -16.19
C VAL A 32 3.63 6.08 -16.53
N ASP A 33 3.27 6.61 -17.70
CA ASP A 33 3.63 7.94 -18.19
C ASP A 33 2.50 8.97 -18.14
N ALA A 34 1.34 8.62 -17.57
CA ALA A 34 0.17 9.50 -17.55
C ALA A 34 -0.28 9.85 -16.13
N ILE A 35 0.04 11.07 -15.67
CA ILE A 35 -0.35 11.60 -14.36
C ILE A 35 -1.11 12.94 -14.45
N ALA A 36 -1.03 13.61 -15.60
CA ALA A 36 -1.47 15.00 -15.76
C ALA A 36 -2.95 15.20 -15.43
N GLU A 37 -3.82 14.26 -15.82
CA GLU A 37 -5.26 14.36 -15.53
C GLU A 37 -5.54 14.27 -14.02
N ARG A 38 -4.84 13.37 -13.32
CA ARG A 38 -4.97 13.21 -11.87
C ARG A 38 -4.45 14.45 -11.13
N ALA A 39 -3.32 14.98 -11.57
CA ALA A 39 -2.65 16.13 -10.96
C ALA A 39 -3.50 17.40 -10.91
N LYS A 40 -4.51 17.54 -11.79
CA LYS A 40 -5.47 18.66 -11.75
C LYS A 40 -6.18 18.78 -10.40
N ASN A 41 -6.43 17.66 -9.72
CA ASN A 41 -7.11 17.62 -8.42
C ASN A 41 -6.19 17.98 -7.24
N TRP A 42 -4.88 18.07 -7.47
CA TRP A 42 -3.89 18.37 -6.43
C TRP A 42 -3.46 19.85 -6.49
N MET A 43 -3.88 20.58 -7.52
CA MET A 43 -3.54 21.98 -7.71
C MET A 43 -4.20 22.83 -6.62
N GLY A 44 -3.39 23.66 -5.94
CA GLY A 44 -3.87 24.55 -4.89
C GLY A 44 -3.97 23.92 -3.50
N VAL A 45 -3.59 22.66 -3.33
CA VAL A 45 -3.52 21.99 -2.02
C VAL A 45 -2.29 22.48 -1.24
N ASP A 46 -2.48 22.88 0.02
CA ASP A 46 -1.41 23.39 0.88
C ASP A 46 -0.41 22.30 1.30
N ILE A 47 -0.91 21.10 1.61
CA ILE A 47 -0.11 19.94 2.07
C ILE A 47 -0.55 18.70 1.29
N LEU A 48 0.35 18.16 0.47
CA LEU A 48 0.13 16.91 -0.28
C LEU A 48 0.92 15.76 0.35
N VAL A 49 0.22 14.67 0.68
CA VAL A 49 0.81 13.42 1.16
C VAL A 49 0.50 12.30 0.18
N PHE A 50 1.52 11.82 -0.53
CA PHE A 50 1.38 10.73 -1.50
C PHE A 50 1.79 9.38 -0.91
N ASN A 51 1.07 8.32 -1.27
CA ASN A 51 1.43 6.94 -1.00
C ASN A 51 0.96 6.04 -2.15
N THR A 52 1.80 5.08 -2.54
CA THR A 52 1.41 3.97 -3.41
C THR A 52 2.32 2.77 -3.12
N TYR A 53 1.75 1.62 -2.76
CA TYR A 53 2.53 0.42 -2.49
C TYR A 53 1.71 -0.87 -2.62
N VAL A 54 0.69 -1.07 -1.78
CA VAL A 54 0.02 -2.38 -1.68
C VAL A 54 -0.63 -2.85 -2.98
N TRP A 55 -1.09 -1.91 -3.81
CA TRP A 55 -1.66 -2.20 -5.12
C TRP A 55 -0.61 -2.73 -6.11
N TRP A 56 0.67 -2.41 -5.93
CA TRP A 56 1.79 -2.98 -6.67
C TRP A 56 2.12 -4.42 -6.23
N MET A 57 1.66 -4.84 -5.05
CA MET A 57 1.82 -6.20 -4.53
C MET A 57 0.68 -7.14 -4.93
N SER A 58 -0.33 -6.65 -5.67
CA SER A 58 -1.50 -7.44 -6.03
C SER A 58 -1.21 -8.35 -7.22
N GLY A 59 -1.36 -9.67 -7.05
CA GLY A 59 -1.10 -10.66 -8.10
C GLY A 59 0.38 -11.04 -8.18
N ILE A 60 0.76 -11.88 -9.16
CA ILE A 60 2.16 -12.27 -9.40
C ILE A 60 2.85 -11.29 -10.36
N ARG A 61 2.08 -10.73 -11.29
CA ARG A 61 2.56 -9.80 -12.31
C ARG A 61 1.62 -8.63 -12.49
N ILE A 62 2.20 -7.49 -12.82
CA ILE A 62 1.48 -6.25 -13.10
C ILE A 62 1.70 -5.81 -14.55
N LYS A 63 0.64 -5.34 -15.21
CA LYS A 63 0.68 -4.91 -16.60
C LYS A 63 0.83 -3.40 -16.68
N THR A 64 1.82 -2.94 -17.43
CA THR A 64 2.08 -1.51 -17.63
C THR A 64 2.15 -1.15 -19.09
N ILE A 65 1.71 0.05 -19.45
CA ILE A 65 1.76 0.59 -20.81
C ILE A 65 2.42 1.97 -20.83
N TRP A 66 3.00 2.32 -21.97
CA TRP A 66 3.56 3.64 -22.29
C TRP A 66 2.81 4.26 -23.48
N GLY A 67 2.52 5.57 -23.43
CA GLY A 67 1.91 6.33 -24.51
C GLY A 67 0.44 5.98 -24.79
N SER A 68 0.04 6.07 -26.06
CA SER A 68 -1.25 5.59 -26.58
C SER A 68 -1.00 4.35 -27.43
N PHE A 69 -1.76 3.25 -27.22
CA PHE A 69 -1.59 1.96 -27.90
C PHE A 69 -1.05 2.08 -29.33
N ALA A 70 0.19 1.62 -29.57
CA ALA A 70 0.73 1.44 -30.90
C ALA A 70 0.56 -0.02 -31.32
N ASN A 71 0.03 -0.22 -32.53
CA ASN A 71 -0.34 -1.50 -33.12
C ASN A 71 0.70 -2.63 -32.94
N GLY A 72 0.30 -3.73 -32.27
CA GLY A 72 0.68 -5.08 -32.70
C GLY A 72 1.87 -5.75 -32.01
N GLN A 73 1.77 -6.02 -30.71
CA GLN A 73 2.01 -7.29 -30.00
C GLN A 73 1.69 -6.98 -28.55
N GLU A 74 0.64 -7.61 -27.99
CA GLU A 74 0.01 -7.31 -26.68
C GLU A 74 0.66 -6.15 -25.91
N GLY A 75 0.14 -4.93 -26.12
CA GLY A 75 0.86 -3.66 -25.86
C GLY A 75 1.06 -3.29 -24.39
N TYR A 76 1.47 -4.23 -23.54
CA TYR A 76 1.83 -4.06 -22.14
C TYR A 76 3.11 -4.83 -21.80
N GLU A 77 3.91 -4.25 -20.90
CA GLU A 77 5.01 -4.96 -20.24
C GLU A 77 4.53 -5.54 -18.91
N GLU A 78 5.03 -6.73 -18.56
CA GLU A 78 4.74 -7.35 -17.28
C GLU A 78 5.96 -7.33 -16.34
N PHE A 79 5.71 -6.96 -15.08
CA PHE A 79 6.72 -6.99 -14.03
C PHE A 79 6.28 -7.86 -12.86
N ASP A 80 7.22 -8.57 -12.26
CA ASP A 80 6.96 -9.33 -11.03
C ASP A 80 6.66 -8.38 -9.87
N THR A 81 5.62 -8.72 -9.10
CA THR A 81 5.18 -7.96 -7.93
C THR A 81 5.97 -8.34 -6.68
N PRO A 82 6.05 -7.44 -5.67
CA PRO A 82 6.61 -7.81 -4.37
C PRO A 82 5.82 -8.92 -3.68
N VAL A 83 6.54 -9.74 -2.90
CA VAL A 83 5.96 -10.86 -2.15
C VAL A 83 5.11 -10.33 -1.00
N ALA A 84 3.94 -10.94 -0.75
CA ALA A 84 3.11 -10.62 0.40
C ALA A 84 3.73 -11.08 1.74
N TYR A 85 3.34 -10.44 2.84
CA TYR A 85 3.75 -10.83 4.19
C TYR A 85 3.43 -12.29 4.53
N LYS A 86 4.33 -12.91 5.29
CA LYS A 86 4.14 -14.28 5.80
C LYS A 86 4.48 -14.36 7.27
N SER A 87 3.77 -15.20 8.01
CA SER A 87 3.99 -15.44 9.45
C SER A 87 5.42 -15.84 9.81
N GLN A 88 6.10 -16.53 8.89
CA GLN A 88 7.49 -16.91 9.03
C GLN A 88 8.44 -15.70 9.12
N ASP A 89 8.06 -14.54 8.57
CA ASP A 89 8.89 -13.34 8.56
C ASP A 89 9.18 -12.85 9.99
N TRP A 90 8.23 -13.01 10.90
CA TRP A 90 8.36 -12.68 12.33
C TRP A 90 8.53 -13.90 13.24
N GLY A 91 8.82 -15.07 12.65
CA GLY A 91 9.20 -16.29 13.39
C GLY A 91 8.03 -17.17 13.81
N ASN A 92 6.82 -16.94 13.32
CA ASN A 92 5.69 -17.82 13.53
C ASN A 92 5.59 -18.83 12.37
N MET A 93 6.17 -20.03 12.54
CA MET A 93 6.27 -21.02 11.47
C MET A 93 4.93 -21.66 11.08
N GLU A 94 4.02 -21.78 12.04
CA GLU A 94 2.70 -22.41 11.89
C GLU A 94 1.57 -21.38 11.77
N GLY A 95 1.88 -20.09 11.95
CA GLY A 95 0.92 -19.01 11.83
C GLY A 95 0.37 -18.85 10.42
N VAL A 96 -0.82 -18.29 10.31
CA VAL A 96 -1.44 -17.94 9.03
C VAL A 96 -1.64 -16.44 9.00
N LYS A 97 -0.95 -15.76 8.07
CA LYS A 97 -0.99 -14.29 7.96
C LYS A 97 -0.77 -13.63 9.33
N CYS A 98 -1.48 -12.57 9.67
CA CYS A 98 -1.47 -11.91 10.98
C CYS A 98 -2.48 -12.50 12.00
N PHE A 99 -3.06 -13.68 11.73
CA PHE A 99 -4.13 -14.22 12.57
C PHE A 99 -3.63 -14.52 14.00
N ASN A 100 -4.39 -14.05 15.00
CA ASN A 100 -4.06 -14.16 16.43
C ASN A 100 -2.72 -13.53 16.86
N GLU A 101 -2.10 -12.70 16.02
CA GLU A 101 -0.93 -11.93 16.41
C GLU A 101 -1.35 -10.76 17.30
N THR A 102 -0.91 -10.76 18.56
CA THR A 102 -1.31 -9.77 19.58
C THR A 102 -0.14 -8.98 20.15
N LYS A 103 1.07 -9.26 19.67
CA LYS A 103 2.30 -8.63 20.16
C LYS A 103 3.12 -8.14 18.99
N LEU A 104 3.80 -7.01 19.20
CA LEU A 104 4.79 -6.52 18.26
C LEU A 104 5.92 -7.54 18.07
N VAL A 105 6.55 -7.47 16.89
CA VAL A 105 7.74 -8.24 16.57
C VAL A 105 8.90 -7.74 17.43
N ARG A 106 9.55 -8.63 18.20
CA ARG A 106 10.65 -8.23 19.11
C ARG A 106 12.05 -8.34 18.49
N LYS A 107 12.16 -8.97 17.32
CA LYS A 107 13.42 -9.20 16.62
C LYS A 107 14.05 -7.86 16.24
N LYS A 108 15.21 -7.51 16.82
CA LYS A 108 15.92 -6.27 16.46
C LYS A 108 16.23 -6.25 14.96
N LYS A 109 16.07 -5.07 14.34
CA LYS A 109 16.29 -4.83 12.90
C LYS A 109 15.40 -5.74 12.03
N HIS A 110 14.17 -5.98 12.46
CA HIS A 110 13.20 -6.77 11.69
C HIS A 110 12.90 -6.15 10.32
N TRP A 111 12.70 -7.04 9.36
CA TRP A 111 12.27 -6.80 7.99
C TRP A 111 11.61 -8.07 7.48
N GLY A 112 10.34 -8.00 7.13
CA GLY A 112 9.60 -9.04 6.44
C GLY A 112 9.76 -8.99 4.93
N THR A 113 9.31 -10.05 4.28
CA THR A 113 9.33 -10.19 2.82
C THR A 113 8.30 -9.28 2.13
N GLY A 114 7.30 -8.82 2.89
CA GLY A 114 6.27 -7.86 2.47
C GLY A 114 6.79 -6.46 2.11
N SER A 115 7.98 -6.07 2.59
CA SER A 115 8.57 -4.76 2.31
C SER A 115 9.73 -4.82 1.34
N ASP A 116 9.50 -4.33 0.12
CA ASP A 116 10.53 -4.26 -0.92
C ASP A 116 11.43 -3.02 -0.73
N LYS A 117 12.61 -3.27 -0.17
CA LYS A 117 13.65 -2.25 0.02
C LYS A 117 14.14 -1.63 -1.29
N ARG A 118 13.99 -2.31 -2.43
CA ARG A 118 14.35 -1.78 -3.75
C ARG A 118 13.40 -0.64 -4.10
N ILE A 119 12.10 -0.82 -3.90
CA ILE A 119 11.09 0.22 -4.10
C ILE A 119 11.38 1.41 -3.17
N MET A 120 11.62 1.16 -1.89
CA MET A 120 12.00 2.23 -0.95
C MET A 120 13.26 2.99 -1.40
N SER A 121 14.28 2.27 -1.89
CA SER A 121 15.50 2.90 -2.41
C SER A 121 15.24 3.75 -3.65
N VAL A 122 14.36 3.32 -4.54
CA VAL A 122 13.95 4.09 -5.72
C VAL A 122 13.27 5.38 -5.27
N VAL A 123 12.29 5.31 -4.38
CA VAL A 123 11.56 6.49 -3.88
C VAL A 123 12.52 7.48 -3.21
N ALA A 124 13.41 7.01 -2.35
CA ALA A 124 14.41 7.87 -1.69
C ALA A 124 15.37 8.53 -2.71
N LYS A 125 15.76 7.82 -3.77
CA LYS A 125 16.63 8.35 -4.84
C LYS A 125 15.91 9.38 -5.70
N VAL A 126 14.64 9.14 -6.04
CA VAL A 126 13.84 10.05 -6.88
C VAL A 126 13.55 11.33 -6.12
N THR A 127 13.00 11.23 -4.91
CA THR A 127 12.66 12.40 -4.06
C THR A 127 13.86 13.29 -3.78
N LYS A 128 15.03 12.71 -3.52
CA LYS A 128 16.29 13.46 -3.34
C LYS A 128 16.73 14.27 -4.57
N LYS A 129 16.33 13.85 -5.78
CA LYS A 129 16.69 14.50 -7.05
C LYS A 129 15.63 15.49 -7.54
N MET A 130 14.48 15.58 -6.87
CA MET A 130 13.42 16.49 -7.26
C MET A 130 13.82 17.94 -7.02
N LYS A 131 13.42 18.82 -7.94
CA LYS A 131 13.62 20.27 -7.79
C LYS A 131 12.73 20.85 -6.70
N VAL A 132 11.51 20.34 -6.61
CA VAL A 132 10.57 20.67 -5.53
C VAL A 132 10.98 19.85 -4.30
N PRO A 133 11.19 20.47 -3.12
CA PRO A 133 11.49 19.74 -1.90
C PRO A 133 10.38 18.75 -1.56
N VAL A 134 10.76 17.50 -1.33
CA VAL A 134 9.85 16.45 -0.86
C VAL A 134 10.42 15.84 0.40
N THR A 135 9.63 15.85 1.48
CA THR A 135 9.97 15.18 2.73
C THR A 135 9.54 13.72 2.67
N PHE A 136 10.49 12.81 2.84
CA PHE A 136 10.21 11.38 2.86
C PHE A 136 9.88 10.89 4.27
N ILE A 137 8.63 10.53 4.53
CA ILE A 137 8.17 9.98 5.81
C ILE A 137 8.44 8.47 5.83
N ASN A 138 9.59 8.08 6.36
CA ASN A 138 9.99 6.65 6.43
C ASN A 138 9.27 5.90 7.56
N ILE A 139 8.05 5.46 7.29
CA ILE A 139 7.23 4.67 8.23
C ILE A 139 7.39 3.16 8.08
N THR A 140 8.12 2.68 7.06
CA THR A 140 8.11 1.25 6.71
C THR A 140 8.64 0.39 7.84
N GLN A 141 9.87 0.63 8.30
CA GLN A 141 10.48 -0.24 9.31
C GLN A 141 9.76 -0.17 10.67
N ILE A 142 9.25 1.01 11.06
CA ILE A 142 8.51 1.13 12.33
C ILE A 142 7.16 0.37 12.26
N SER A 143 6.56 0.27 11.06
CA SER A 143 5.30 -0.43 10.84
C SER A 143 5.48 -1.94 10.73
N GLU A 144 6.62 -2.41 10.20
CA GLU A 144 7.00 -3.84 10.16
C GLU A 144 6.96 -4.50 11.54
N TYR A 145 7.26 -3.77 12.60
CA TYR A 145 7.20 -4.31 13.96
C TYR A 145 5.77 -4.56 14.44
N ARG A 146 4.76 -3.99 13.79
CA ARG A 146 3.41 -3.88 14.33
C ARG A 146 2.45 -4.89 13.71
N ILE A 147 2.86 -6.14 13.57
CA ILE A 147 1.97 -7.19 13.04
C ILE A 147 0.65 -7.31 13.84
N ASP A 148 0.69 -6.96 15.13
CA ASP A 148 -0.44 -6.86 16.05
C ASP A 148 -1.46 -5.76 15.72
N GLY A 149 -1.11 -4.81 14.85
CA GLY A 149 -1.93 -3.64 14.54
C GLY A 149 -2.94 -3.86 13.41
N HIS A 150 -2.89 -4.99 12.71
CA HIS A 150 -3.76 -5.27 11.57
C HIS A 150 -5.18 -5.62 11.99
N CYS A 151 -6.15 -5.39 11.10
CA CYS A 151 -7.55 -5.75 11.33
C CYS A 151 -7.76 -7.26 11.52
N SER A 152 -6.91 -8.09 10.90
CA SER A 152 -7.06 -9.54 10.92
C SER A 152 -8.47 -9.92 10.44
N VAL A 153 -9.20 -10.74 11.19
CA VAL A 153 -10.60 -11.11 10.85
C VAL A 153 -11.65 -10.09 11.32
N TYR A 154 -11.24 -9.01 11.97
CA TYR A 154 -12.14 -7.95 12.42
C TYR A 154 -12.29 -6.87 11.35
N THR A 155 -12.68 -7.30 10.16
CA THR A 155 -12.83 -6.48 8.96
C THR A 155 -14.18 -6.74 8.29
N GLU A 156 -14.43 -6.05 7.18
CA GLU A 156 -15.58 -6.27 6.31
C GLU A 156 -15.17 -6.82 4.94
N THR A 157 -16.07 -7.58 4.33
CA THR A 157 -15.98 -7.99 2.92
C THR A 157 -17.24 -7.53 2.20
N GLY A 158 -17.08 -6.69 1.18
CA GLY A 158 -18.21 -6.15 0.42
C GLY A 158 -19.20 -5.34 1.26
N GLY A 159 -18.70 -4.58 2.24
CA GLY A 159 -19.53 -3.74 3.12
C GLY A 159 -20.27 -4.51 4.23
N LYS A 160 -19.93 -5.79 4.45
CA LYS A 160 -20.52 -6.62 5.52
C LYS A 160 -19.42 -7.16 6.43
N LEU A 161 -19.65 -7.08 7.73
CA LEU A 161 -18.78 -7.69 8.72
C LEU A 161 -18.73 -9.21 8.53
N LEU A 162 -17.56 -9.79 8.74
CA LEU A 162 -17.40 -11.25 8.77
C LEU A 162 -18.26 -11.86 9.89
N THR A 163 -18.93 -12.96 9.56
CA THR A 163 -19.64 -13.85 10.49
C THR A 163 -18.67 -14.56 11.45
N GLU A 164 -19.18 -15.15 12.52
CA GLU A 164 -18.34 -15.89 13.46
C GLU A 164 -17.61 -17.08 12.79
N GLU A 165 -18.28 -17.78 11.87
CA GLU A 165 -17.69 -18.86 11.09
C GLU A 165 -16.56 -18.35 10.18
N GLU A 166 -16.78 -17.22 9.50
CA GLU A 166 -15.74 -16.60 8.66
C GLU A 166 -14.55 -16.11 9.49
N ARG A 167 -14.79 -15.59 10.71
CA ARG A 167 -13.72 -15.16 11.63
C ARG A 167 -12.93 -16.33 12.20
N ALA A 168 -13.53 -17.51 12.30
CA ALA A 168 -12.85 -18.72 12.74
C ALA A 168 -11.83 -19.22 11.71
N ASN A 169 -11.92 -18.80 10.44
CA ASN A 169 -10.98 -19.17 9.38
C ASN A 169 -9.81 -18.16 9.29
N PRO A 170 -8.57 -18.57 9.65
CA PRO A 170 -7.40 -17.69 9.59
C PRO A 170 -7.08 -17.15 8.19
N GLN A 171 -7.55 -17.84 7.14
CA GLN A 171 -7.36 -17.39 5.75
C GLN A 171 -8.12 -16.10 5.44
N ASN A 172 -9.16 -15.79 6.21
CA ASN A 172 -9.92 -14.55 6.06
C ASN A 172 -9.25 -13.35 6.76
N ALA A 173 -8.10 -13.54 7.42
CA ALA A 173 -7.39 -12.45 8.03
C ALA A 173 -6.89 -11.44 6.98
N ASP A 174 -7.23 -10.17 7.21
CA ASP A 174 -6.67 -8.99 6.53
C ASP A 174 -5.37 -8.58 7.23
N TYR A 175 -4.27 -8.69 6.50
CA TYR A 175 -2.91 -8.35 6.92
C TYR A 175 -2.39 -7.08 6.21
N ILE A 176 -3.29 -6.31 5.61
CA ILE A 176 -2.99 -5.09 4.87
C ILE A 176 -3.51 -3.89 5.64
N GLN A 177 -4.78 -3.93 6.04
CA GLN A 177 -5.45 -2.82 6.71
C GLN A 177 -5.11 -2.80 8.20
N TRP A 178 -5.21 -1.60 8.77
CA TRP A 178 -4.84 -1.32 10.16
C TRP A 178 -6.07 -1.01 10.99
N CYS A 179 -6.10 -1.51 12.22
CA CYS A 179 -7.07 -1.06 13.21
C CYS A 179 -6.90 0.43 13.49
N LEU A 180 -8.01 1.11 13.78
CA LEU A 180 -8.05 2.46 14.32
C LEU A 180 -8.78 2.44 15.69
N PRO A 181 -8.21 3.04 16.75
CA PRO A 181 -6.87 3.63 16.82
C PRO A 181 -5.76 2.58 16.70
N GLY A 182 -4.61 2.96 16.13
CA GLY A 182 -3.51 2.03 15.87
C GLY A 182 -2.32 2.68 15.18
N VAL A 183 -1.64 1.91 14.34
CA VAL A 183 -0.41 2.30 13.64
C VAL A 183 -0.55 3.60 12.82
N PRO A 184 -1.66 3.85 12.08
CA PRO A 184 -1.83 5.10 11.35
C PRO A 184 -1.86 6.34 12.24
N ASN A 185 -2.22 6.23 13.52
CA ASN A 185 -2.12 7.37 14.45
C ASN A 185 -0.67 7.81 14.65
N THR A 186 0.27 6.87 14.75
CA THR A 186 1.71 7.19 14.83
C THR A 186 2.19 7.87 13.55
N TRP A 187 1.73 7.44 12.38
CA TRP A 187 2.08 8.08 11.12
C TRP A 187 1.61 9.54 11.07
N ASN A 188 0.37 9.79 11.51
CA ASN A 188 -0.19 11.13 11.60
C ASN A 188 0.53 12.01 12.63
N GLN A 189 1.01 11.44 13.74
CA GLN A 189 1.85 12.18 14.69
C GLN A 189 3.20 12.58 14.09
N ILE A 190 3.82 11.70 13.29
CA ILE A 190 5.06 12.03 12.58
C ILE A 190 4.81 13.14 11.56
N LEU A 191 3.72 13.05 10.79
CA LEU A 191 3.33 14.09 9.84
C LEU A 191 3.13 15.43 10.57
N LEU A 192 2.37 15.44 11.66
CA LEU A 192 2.11 16.66 12.43
C LEU A 192 3.39 17.29 12.99
N ALA A 193 4.38 16.49 13.37
CA ALA A 193 5.68 17.00 13.84
C ALA A 193 6.57 17.59 12.72
N MET A 194 6.20 17.38 11.45
CA MET A 194 6.90 17.91 10.28
C MET A 194 6.23 19.17 9.69
N LEU A 195 5.01 19.49 10.12
CA LEU A 195 4.26 20.69 9.74
C LEU A 195 4.64 21.87 10.65
#